data_AF-A0A1Q5FAC4-F1
#
_entry.id   AF-A0A1Q5FAC4-F1
#
_cell.length_a   1.000
_cell.length_b   1.000
_cell.length_c   1.000
_cell.angle_alpha   90.00
_cell.angle_beta   90.00
_cell.angle_gamma   90.00
#
_symmetry.space_group_name_H-M   'P 1'
#
loop_
_entity.id
_entity.type
_entity.pdbx_description
1 polymer ?
#
loop_
_entity_poly.entity_id
_entity_poly.type
_entity_poly.pdbx_seq_one_letter_code
_entity_poly.pdbx_strand_id
1 'polypeptide(L)'
;MSYPPDPNNPYGQQPPPQQQPGYGYPQQPPQQPGYGYPQGQVPPQPGYGYGYPQAPGTIQANNGYINIANLGMVRVATMGQRFLARLLDGLISGVVVGIAFALGLAGMVGLSNDLKDCSGYDYGTVSYSNCVNEQASASGGTIAAFFGMIAVIGVFNLLYEWLMVGLVGATLGKMALGLRVVKEADGQNPGVGGGFIRFIIPQVGAFVCGLGQILVWLSPFFDNSGKLQGWHDRAAGTVVIKR
;
A
#
# COMPACT_ATOMS: atom_id res chain seq x y z
N MET A 1 5.45 47.11 -72.02
CA MET A 1 6.61 46.18 -72.05
C MET A 1 6.12 44.83 -71.58
N SER A 2 5.84 43.93 -72.53
CA SER A 2 5.56 42.51 -72.26
C SER A 2 6.89 41.79 -72.07
N TYR A 3 7.02 41.03 -70.99
CA TYR A 3 7.97 39.93 -70.89
C TYR A 3 7.16 38.62 -70.82
N PRO A 4 7.48 37.60 -71.63
CA PRO A 4 6.87 36.28 -71.52
C PRO A 4 7.47 35.50 -70.33
N PRO A 5 6.68 34.67 -69.62
CA PRO A 5 7.20 33.82 -68.56
C PRO A 5 7.99 32.62 -69.10
N ASP A 6 9.15 32.39 -68.49
CA ASP A 6 10.10 31.29 -68.73
C ASP A 6 9.50 29.94 -68.30
N PRO A 7 9.51 28.89 -69.16
CA PRO A 7 8.75 27.65 -68.93
C PRO A 7 9.47 26.53 -68.15
N ASN A 8 10.45 26.79 -67.27
CA ASN A 8 11.19 25.67 -66.65
C ASN A 8 11.55 25.82 -65.15
N ASN A 9 10.54 26.07 -64.31
CA ASN A 9 10.69 25.95 -62.84
C ASN A 9 9.94 24.69 -62.31
N PRO A 10 10.62 23.63 -61.85
CA PRO A 10 10.02 22.32 -61.55
C PRO A 10 9.38 22.20 -60.15
N TYR A 11 9.09 23.31 -59.46
CA TYR A 11 8.44 23.28 -58.14
C TYR A 11 7.07 23.97 -58.19
N GLY A 12 6.13 23.30 -58.88
CA GLY A 12 4.72 23.66 -58.88
C GLY A 12 4.01 23.24 -57.58
N GLN A 13 3.39 24.24 -56.94
CA GLN A 13 2.12 24.23 -56.20
C GLN A 13 1.79 23.02 -55.31
N GLN A 14 1.93 23.21 -53.99
CA GLN A 14 1.29 22.39 -52.96
C GLN A 14 -0.17 22.85 -52.74
N PRO A 15 -1.17 21.95 -52.79
CA PRO A 15 -2.51 22.22 -52.28
C PRO A 15 -2.53 22.14 -50.72
N PRO A 16 -3.40 22.90 -50.03
CA PRO A 16 -3.46 22.88 -48.57
C PRO A 16 -3.98 21.52 -48.06
N PRO A 17 -3.37 20.93 -47.00
CA PRO A 17 -3.89 19.70 -46.40
C PRO A 17 -5.20 19.92 -45.64
N GLN A 18 -6.09 18.95 -45.79
CA GLN A 18 -7.42 18.83 -45.18
C GLN A 18 -7.41 18.90 -43.65
N GLN A 19 -8.32 19.69 -43.08
CA GLN A 19 -8.63 19.69 -41.64
C GLN A 19 -9.43 18.43 -41.28
N GLN A 20 -9.03 17.80 -40.16
CA GLN A 20 -9.65 16.61 -39.58
C GLN A 20 -11.10 16.87 -39.11
N PRO A 21 -11.97 15.85 -39.08
CA PRO A 21 -13.33 15.99 -38.54
C PRO A 21 -13.28 16.23 -37.03
N GLY A 22 -13.66 17.44 -36.61
CA GLY A 22 -13.80 17.83 -35.21
C GLY A 22 -14.94 17.08 -34.52
N TYR A 23 -14.61 16.47 -33.38
CA TYR A 23 -15.57 15.90 -32.43
C TYR A 23 -16.54 16.99 -31.96
N GLY A 24 -17.83 16.75 -32.18
CA GLY A 24 -18.91 17.64 -31.77
C GLY A 24 -19.04 17.76 -30.25
N TYR A 25 -19.09 19.00 -29.78
CA TYR A 25 -19.57 19.34 -28.44
C TYR A 25 -21.11 19.24 -28.42
N PRO A 26 -21.74 18.65 -27.39
CA PRO A 26 -23.17 18.81 -27.19
C PRO A 26 -23.46 20.25 -26.71
N GLN A 27 -24.32 20.95 -27.46
CA GLN A 27 -24.83 22.28 -27.10
C GLN A 27 -25.59 22.25 -25.77
N GLN A 28 -25.30 23.21 -24.89
CA GLN A 28 -26.15 23.55 -23.76
C GLN A 28 -27.37 24.36 -24.27
N PRO A 29 -28.61 24.05 -23.85
CA PRO A 29 -29.74 24.92 -24.15
C PRO A 29 -29.68 26.21 -23.30
N PRO A 30 -30.09 27.37 -23.85
CA PRO A 30 -29.95 28.65 -23.19
C PRO A 30 -30.90 28.82 -21.99
N GLN A 31 -30.37 29.43 -20.91
CA GLN A 31 -31.15 29.86 -19.74
C GLN A 31 -32.11 31.00 -20.11
N GLN A 32 -33.38 30.89 -19.69
CA GLN A 32 -34.33 32.00 -19.67
C GLN A 32 -34.52 32.54 -18.24
N PRO A 33 -34.69 33.87 -18.04
CA PRO A 33 -34.92 34.46 -16.72
C PRO A 33 -36.39 34.35 -16.28
N GLY A 34 -36.61 34.08 -14.99
CA GLY A 34 -37.89 33.61 -14.43
C GLY A 34 -38.97 34.66 -14.08
N TYR A 35 -40.14 34.15 -13.65
CA TYR A 35 -41.11 34.78 -12.72
C TYR A 35 -42.24 33.78 -12.31
N GLY A 36 -42.38 33.50 -11.00
CA GLY A 36 -43.63 33.37 -10.21
C GLY A 36 -44.70 32.25 -10.41
N TYR A 37 -44.94 31.49 -9.31
CA TYR A 37 -46.20 30.82 -8.82
C TYR A 37 -46.61 29.41 -9.34
N PRO A 38 -47.46 28.62 -8.61
CA PRO A 38 -47.08 27.73 -7.50
C PRO A 38 -47.52 26.24 -7.68
N GLN A 39 -46.95 25.38 -6.82
CA GLN A 39 -47.30 23.97 -6.49
C GLN A 39 -48.19 23.14 -7.45
N GLY A 40 -47.56 22.15 -8.10
CA GLY A 40 -48.21 20.97 -8.68
C GLY A 40 -47.50 19.70 -8.21
N GLN A 41 -48.26 18.76 -7.65
CA GLN A 41 -47.81 17.49 -7.08
C GLN A 41 -47.03 16.65 -8.10
N VAL A 42 -45.84 16.18 -7.72
CA VAL A 42 -44.98 15.33 -8.55
C VAL A 42 -45.38 13.86 -8.34
N PRO A 43 -45.78 13.10 -9.37
CA PRO A 43 -45.98 11.66 -9.24
C PRO A 43 -44.62 10.95 -9.14
N PRO A 44 -44.49 9.86 -8.34
CA PRO A 44 -43.23 9.13 -8.21
C PRO A 44 -42.95 8.33 -9.49
N GLN A 45 -41.94 8.74 -10.26
CA GLN A 45 -41.39 7.91 -11.34
C GLN A 45 -40.50 6.79 -10.76
N PRO A 46 -40.67 5.53 -11.18
CA PRO A 46 -39.77 4.44 -10.78
C PRO A 46 -38.39 4.64 -11.44
N GLY A 47 -37.36 4.86 -10.63
CA GLY A 47 -35.98 5.02 -11.07
C GLY A 47 -35.37 3.69 -11.54
N TYR A 48 -35.49 3.41 -12.83
CA TYR A 48 -34.69 2.39 -13.50
C TYR A 48 -33.28 2.95 -13.73
N GLY A 49 -32.38 2.67 -12.79
CA GLY A 49 -30.96 3.03 -12.88
C GLY A 49 -30.26 2.21 -13.96
N TYR A 50 -30.13 2.79 -15.16
CA TYR A 50 -29.21 2.28 -16.18
C TYR A 50 -27.78 2.58 -15.74
N GLY A 51 -27.04 1.53 -15.34
CA GLY A 51 -25.61 1.59 -15.10
C GLY A 51 -24.87 1.79 -16.42
N TYR A 52 -24.23 2.96 -16.58
CA TYR A 52 -23.25 3.14 -17.64
C TYR A 52 -22.05 2.22 -17.38
N PRO A 53 -21.55 1.49 -18.40
CA PRO A 53 -20.29 0.78 -18.28
C PRO A 53 -19.19 1.83 -18.10
N GLN A 54 -18.53 1.82 -16.93
CA GLN A 54 -17.37 2.67 -16.71
C GLN A 54 -16.26 2.22 -17.67
N ALA A 55 -15.76 3.16 -18.47
CA ALA A 55 -14.58 2.96 -19.30
C ALA A 55 -13.40 2.51 -18.41
N PRO A 56 -12.46 1.69 -18.90
CA PRO A 56 -11.27 1.29 -18.16
C PRO A 56 -10.39 2.53 -17.94
N GLY A 57 -10.67 3.23 -16.86
CA GLY A 57 -10.06 4.49 -16.46
C GLY A 57 -10.25 4.62 -14.96
N THR A 58 -9.18 4.98 -14.26
CA THR A 58 -9.02 5.01 -12.81
C THR A 58 -10.31 5.31 -12.04
N ILE A 59 -10.78 4.38 -11.21
CA ILE A 59 -12.01 4.49 -10.39
C ILE A 59 -11.91 5.67 -9.42
N GLN A 60 -12.20 6.91 -9.81
CA GLN A 60 -12.07 8.05 -8.89
C GLN A 60 -13.08 7.91 -7.75
N ALA A 61 -12.65 8.16 -6.50
CA ALA A 61 -13.57 8.10 -5.38
C ALA A 61 -14.46 9.35 -5.39
N ASN A 62 -15.78 9.14 -5.39
CA ASN A 62 -16.77 10.19 -5.29
C ASN A 62 -17.28 10.26 -3.85
N ASN A 63 -16.99 11.35 -3.12
CA ASN A 63 -17.38 11.54 -1.72
C ASN A 63 -17.00 10.36 -0.79
N GLY A 64 -15.85 9.72 -1.04
CA GLY A 64 -15.37 8.58 -0.26
C GLY A 64 -15.99 7.23 -0.60
N TYR A 65 -16.72 7.15 -1.72
CA TYR A 65 -17.24 5.90 -2.28
C TYR A 65 -16.56 5.58 -3.61
N ILE A 66 -16.38 4.30 -3.86
CA ILE A 66 -15.86 3.76 -5.12
C ILE A 66 -16.78 2.64 -5.60
N ASN A 67 -16.94 2.50 -6.92
CA ASN A 67 -17.63 1.36 -7.50
C ASN A 67 -16.59 0.29 -7.84
N ILE A 68 -16.70 -0.90 -7.26
CA ILE A 68 -15.81 -2.03 -7.58
C ILE A 68 -16.64 -3.12 -8.25
N ALA A 69 -16.10 -3.73 -9.30
CA ALA A 69 -16.73 -4.88 -9.93
C ALA A 69 -17.04 -5.97 -8.90
N ASN A 70 -18.23 -6.57 -8.99
CA ASN A 70 -18.78 -7.59 -8.06
C ASN A 70 -19.15 -7.11 -6.64
N LEU A 71 -18.72 -5.92 -6.20
CA LEU A 71 -19.05 -5.36 -4.88
C LEU A 71 -19.98 -4.14 -4.96
N GLY A 72 -20.08 -3.50 -6.13
CA GLY A 72 -20.88 -2.30 -6.32
C GLY A 72 -20.27 -1.10 -5.59
N MET A 73 -21.13 -0.20 -5.11
CA MET A 73 -20.71 1.02 -4.41
C MET A 73 -20.29 0.70 -2.98
N VAL A 74 -18.99 0.82 -2.70
CA VAL A 74 -18.40 0.57 -1.38
C VAL A 74 -17.68 1.79 -0.86
N ARG A 75 -17.65 1.94 0.47
CA ARG A 75 -17.02 3.07 1.13
C ARG A 75 -15.53 2.81 1.33
N VAL A 76 -14.71 3.79 0.96
CA VAL A 76 -13.26 3.77 1.19
C VAL A 76 -12.98 3.99 2.67
N ALA A 77 -12.04 3.21 3.23
CA ALA A 77 -11.60 3.36 4.60
C ALA A 77 -10.83 4.67 4.80
N THR A 78 -11.18 5.44 5.84
CA THR A 78 -10.49 6.70 6.14
C THR A 78 -9.08 6.45 6.67
N MET A 79 -8.21 7.46 6.61
CA MET A 79 -6.86 7.37 7.16
C MET A 79 -6.85 7.07 8.66
N GLY A 80 -7.79 7.65 9.43
CA GLY A 80 -7.93 7.36 10.86
C GLY A 80 -8.30 5.90 11.15
N GLN A 81 -9.17 5.30 10.36
CA GLN A 81 -9.52 3.87 10.50
C GLN A 81 -8.33 2.97 10.15
N ARG A 82 -7.57 3.31 9.10
CA ARG A 82 -6.36 2.57 8.73
C ARG A 82 -5.27 2.68 9.80
N PHE A 83 -5.10 3.87 10.40
CA PHE A 83 -4.18 4.09 11.50
C PHE A 83 -4.59 3.29 12.75
N LEU A 84 -5.86 3.35 13.16
CA LEU A 84 -6.35 2.60 14.30
C LEU A 84 -6.24 1.09 14.08
N ALA A 85 -6.48 0.61 12.84
CA ALA A 85 -6.27 -0.80 12.50
C ALA A 85 -4.80 -1.21 12.72
N ARG A 86 -3.83 -0.35 12.33
CA ARG A 86 -2.41 -0.59 12.61
C ARG A 86 -2.08 -0.57 14.09
N LEU A 87 -2.71 0.32 14.87
CA LEU A 87 -2.51 0.35 16.31
C LEU A 87 -2.98 -0.96 16.96
N LEU A 88 -4.14 -1.48 16.55
CA LEU A 88 -4.65 -2.77 17.00
C LEU A 88 -3.78 -3.93 16.54
N ASP A 89 -3.33 -3.93 15.28
CA ASP A 89 -2.37 -4.92 14.78
C ASP A 89 -1.07 -4.89 15.60
N GLY A 90 -0.55 -3.69 15.90
CA GLY A 90 0.64 -3.50 16.72
C GLY A 90 0.47 -3.96 18.17
N LEU A 91 -0.70 -3.78 18.76
CA LEU A 91 -1.02 -4.30 20.08
C LEU A 91 -1.03 -5.84 20.07
N ILE A 92 -1.75 -6.45 19.13
CA ILE A 92 -1.91 -7.90 19.04
C ILE A 92 -0.55 -8.57 18.76
N SER A 93 0.16 -8.10 17.73
CA SER A 93 1.49 -8.59 17.42
C SER A 93 2.47 -8.28 18.55
N GLY A 94 2.36 -7.12 19.20
CA GLY A 94 3.20 -6.73 20.33
C GLY A 94 3.07 -7.65 21.53
N VAL A 95 1.86 -8.15 21.84
CA VAL A 95 1.68 -9.15 22.91
C VAL A 95 2.35 -10.47 22.52
N VAL A 96 2.13 -10.96 21.30
CA VAL A 96 2.73 -12.23 20.83
C VAL A 96 4.26 -12.14 20.83
N VAL A 97 4.80 -11.06 20.26
CA VAL A 97 6.23 -10.79 20.21
C VAL A 97 6.80 -10.58 21.61
N GLY A 98 6.08 -9.87 22.50
CA GLY A 98 6.51 -9.64 23.87
C GLY A 98 6.64 -10.93 24.67
N ILE A 99 5.69 -11.86 24.51
CA ILE A 99 5.78 -13.20 25.13
C ILE A 99 6.97 -13.97 24.55
N ALA A 100 7.10 -14.01 23.22
CA ALA A 100 8.22 -14.71 22.58
C ALA A 100 9.59 -14.14 23.00
N PHE A 101 9.68 -12.82 23.12
CA PHE A 101 10.89 -12.12 23.56
C PHE A 101 11.18 -12.39 25.04
N ALA A 102 10.18 -12.42 25.91
CA ALA A 102 10.35 -12.77 27.32
C ALA A 102 10.85 -14.21 27.50
N LEU A 103 10.28 -15.17 26.74
CA LEU A 103 10.73 -16.56 26.73
C LEU A 103 12.16 -16.70 26.18
N GLY A 104 12.47 -15.98 25.10
CA GLY A 104 13.81 -15.96 24.53
C GLY A 104 14.86 -15.37 25.48
N LEU A 105 14.52 -14.26 26.16
CA LEU A 105 15.36 -13.68 27.21
C LEU A 105 15.59 -14.64 28.37
N ALA A 106 14.54 -15.30 28.87
CA ALA A 106 14.68 -16.30 29.92
C ALA A 106 15.63 -17.45 29.51
N GLY A 107 15.52 -17.91 28.25
CA GLY A 107 16.45 -18.89 27.68
C GLY A 107 17.90 -18.39 27.63
N MET A 108 18.12 -17.14 27.22
CA MET A 108 19.47 -16.54 27.15
C MET A 108 20.10 -16.32 28.54
N VAL A 109 19.31 -15.95 29.55
CA VAL A 109 19.80 -15.86 30.94
C VAL A 109 20.26 -17.23 31.44
N GLY A 110 19.54 -18.30 31.09
CA GLY A 110 19.97 -19.69 31.36
C GLY A 110 21.35 -20.00 30.78
N LEU A 111 21.62 -19.59 29.54
CA LEU A 111 22.91 -19.75 28.87
C LEU A 111 24.04 -18.91 29.47
N SER A 112 23.70 -17.81 30.16
CA SER A 112 24.68 -16.88 30.73
C SER A 112 25.20 -17.32 32.09
N ASN A 113 24.52 -18.27 32.75
CA ASN A 113 24.94 -18.84 34.03
C ASN A 113 26.12 -19.82 33.91
N ASP A 114 26.45 -20.27 32.69
CA ASP A 114 27.59 -21.14 32.42
C ASP A 114 28.90 -20.38 32.16
N LEU A 115 28.90 -19.05 32.33
CA LEU A 115 30.11 -18.24 32.16
C LEU A 115 31.12 -18.53 33.27
N LYS A 116 32.23 -19.17 32.90
CA LYS A 116 33.36 -19.44 33.80
C LYS A 116 34.07 -18.13 34.19
N ASP A 117 34.40 -18.00 35.47
CA ASP A 117 35.29 -16.95 35.96
C ASP A 117 36.76 -17.33 35.65
N CYS A 118 37.39 -16.55 34.77
CA CYS A 118 38.79 -16.76 34.39
C CYS A 118 39.79 -16.00 35.27
N SER A 119 39.33 -15.23 36.27
CA SER A 119 40.20 -14.39 37.12
C SER A 119 41.13 -15.20 38.04
N GLY A 120 40.84 -16.49 38.26
CA GLY A 120 41.67 -17.40 39.05
C GLY A 120 42.88 -18.01 38.30
N TYR A 121 43.04 -17.73 37.00
CA TYR A 121 44.17 -18.24 36.20
C TYR A 121 45.25 -17.18 35.99
N ASP A 122 46.51 -17.58 36.14
CA ASP A 122 47.66 -16.71 35.85
C ASP A 122 47.72 -16.30 34.38
N TYR A 123 47.97 -15.01 34.14
CA TYR A 123 48.05 -14.43 32.81
C TYR A 123 49.22 -15.03 32.01
N GLY A 124 48.98 -15.35 30.74
CA GLY A 124 50.00 -15.94 29.85
C GLY A 124 50.15 -17.46 29.96
N THR A 125 49.34 -18.13 30.78
CA THR A 125 49.28 -19.60 30.83
C THR A 125 48.31 -20.19 29.80
N VAL A 126 48.55 -21.43 29.39
CA VAL A 126 47.65 -22.18 28.48
C VAL A 126 46.25 -22.34 29.11
N SER A 127 46.17 -22.48 30.43
CA SER A 127 44.90 -22.57 31.17
C SER A 127 44.07 -21.30 31.07
N TYR A 128 44.71 -20.12 31.18
CA TYR A 128 44.04 -18.83 30.98
C TYR A 128 43.51 -18.71 29.54
N SER A 129 44.33 -19.02 28.53
CA SER A 129 43.89 -18.93 27.13
C SER A 129 42.74 -19.89 26.81
N ASN A 130 42.73 -21.09 27.39
CA ASN A 130 41.62 -22.04 27.20
C ASN A 130 40.32 -21.52 27.83
N CYS A 131 40.40 -20.98 29.05
CA CYS A 131 39.25 -20.39 29.74
C CYS A 131 38.62 -19.23 28.94
N VAL A 132 39.46 -18.28 28.49
CA VAL A 132 38.99 -17.11 27.72
C VAL A 132 38.41 -17.52 26.37
N ASN A 133 39.01 -18.48 25.66
CA ASN A 133 38.48 -18.97 24.38
C ASN A 133 37.13 -19.68 24.54
N GLU A 134 36.96 -20.46 25.62
CA GLU A 134 35.69 -21.13 25.93
C GLU A 134 34.61 -20.09 26.27
N GLN A 135 34.94 -19.07 27.08
CA GLN A 135 34.03 -17.97 27.40
C GLN A 135 33.68 -17.12 26.16
N ALA A 136 34.64 -16.87 25.26
CA ALA A 136 34.40 -16.18 23.99
C ALA A 136 33.43 -16.96 23.09
N SER A 137 33.52 -18.29 23.07
CA SER A 137 32.58 -19.14 22.32
C SER A 137 31.18 -19.14 22.93
N ALA A 138 31.05 -19.17 24.26
CA ALA A 138 29.78 -19.11 24.97
C ALA A 138 29.09 -17.75 24.76
N SER A 139 29.82 -16.65 24.93
CA SER A 139 29.31 -15.28 24.69
C SER A 139 28.96 -15.04 23.22
N GLY A 140 29.75 -15.56 22.28
CA GLY A 140 29.43 -15.56 20.85
C GLY A 140 28.11 -16.29 20.54
N GLY A 141 27.86 -17.43 21.21
CA GLY A 141 26.59 -18.16 21.12
C GLY A 141 25.40 -17.35 21.60
N THR A 142 25.52 -16.63 22.72
CA THR A 142 24.46 -15.76 23.25
C THR A 142 24.16 -14.58 22.32
N ILE A 143 25.19 -13.94 21.75
CA ILE A 143 25.02 -12.86 20.76
C ILE A 143 24.31 -13.40 19.50
N ALA A 144 24.74 -14.54 18.98
CA ALA A 144 24.11 -15.17 17.84
C ALA A 144 22.64 -15.54 18.10
N ALA A 145 22.33 -16.06 19.30
CA ALA A 145 20.97 -16.37 19.72
C ALA A 145 20.08 -15.12 19.79
N PHE A 146 20.63 -14.00 20.28
CA PHE A 146 19.90 -12.72 20.33
C PHE A 146 19.52 -12.21 18.94
N PHE A 147 20.49 -12.15 18.02
CA PHE A 147 20.21 -11.74 16.63
C PHE A 147 19.32 -12.74 15.90
N GLY A 148 19.50 -14.05 16.15
CA GLY A 148 18.65 -15.10 15.62
C GLY A 148 17.19 -14.93 16.08
N MET A 149 16.97 -14.64 17.36
CA MET A 149 15.64 -14.35 17.90
C MET A 149 15.01 -13.12 17.23
N ILE A 150 15.75 -12.01 17.10
CA ILE A 150 15.26 -10.81 16.41
C ILE A 150 14.89 -11.12 14.96
N ALA A 151 15.72 -11.89 14.25
CA ALA A 151 15.47 -12.30 12.88
C ALA A 151 14.18 -13.14 12.76
N VAL A 152 13.99 -14.12 13.65
CA VAL A 152 12.77 -14.96 13.67
C VAL A 152 11.53 -14.12 13.95
N ILE A 153 11.58 -13.21 14.93
CA ILE A 153 10.48 -12.30 15.25
C ILE A 153 10.17 -11.38 14.06
N GLY A 154 11.20 -10.85 13.40
CA GLY A 154 11.06 -10.05 12.20
C GLY A 154 10.35 -10.81 11.10
N VAL A 155 10.86 -11.99 10.73
CA VAL A 155 10.27 -12.87 9.73
C VAL A 155 8.81 -13.21 10.06
N PHE A 156 8.50 -13.54 11.31
CA PHE A 156 7.13 -13.82 11.74
C PHE A 156 6.18 -12.64 11.47
N ASN A 157 6.55 -11.42 11.85
CA ASN A 157 5.70 -10.24 11.62
C ASN A 157 5.51 -9.95 10.13
N LEU A 158 6.58 -10.09 9.35
CA LEU A 158 6.57 -9.89 7.90
C LEU A 158 5.65 -10.90 7.21
N LEU A 159 5.75 -12.19 7.57
CA LEU A 159 4.90 -13.25 7.06
C LEU A 159 3.44 -13.08 7.50
N TYR A 160 3.20 -12.71 8.76
CA TYR A 160 1.85 -12.45 9.28
C TYR A 160 1.13 -11.38 8.45
N GLU A 161 1.74 -10.21 8.24
CA GLU A 161 1.08 -9.14 7.47
C GLU A 161 0.91 -9.55 6.00
N TRP A 162 1.95 -10.12 5.39
CA TRP A 162 1.91 -10.54 4.00
C TRP A 162 0.80 -11.57 3.73
N LEU A 163 0.76 -12.66 4.50
CA LEU A 163 -0.17 -13.75 4.28
C LEU A 163 -1.61 -13.36 4.66
N MET A 164 -1.80 -12.63 5.76
CA MET A 164 -3.14 -12.19 6.16
C MET A 164 -3.75 -11.21 5.14
N VAL A 165 -2.96 -10.26 4.64
CA VAL A 165 -3.46 -9.34 3.62
C VAL A 165 -3.63 -10.04 2.26
N GLY A 166 -2.70 -10.92 1.88
CA GLY A 166 -2.77 -11.63 0.60
C GLY A 166 -3.92 -12.62 0.53
N LEU A 167 -4.08 -13.47 1.54
CA LEU A 167 -5.04 -14.58 1.53
C LEU A 167 -6.41 -14.17 2.08
N VAL A 168 -6.45 -13.41 3.17
CA VAL A 168 -7.69 -13.05 3.87
C VAL A 168 -8.20 -11.67 3.45
N GLY A 169 -7.31 -10.81 2.95
CA GLY A 169 -7.64 -9.43 2.63
C GLY A 169 -7.75 -8.55 3.87
N ALA A 170 -7.36 -9.01 5.06
CA ALA A 170 -7.39 -8.21 6.27
C ALA A 170 -6.48 -8.81 7.34
N THR A 171 -5.82 -7.95 8.12
CA THR A 171 -5.15 -8.30 9.37
C THR A 171 -6.15 -8.27 10.52
N LEU A 172 -5.78 -8.78 11.70
CA LEU A 172 -6.67 -8.85 12.86
C LEU A 172 -7.23 -7.48 13.27
N GLY A 173 -6.40 -6.44 13.30
CA GLY A 173 -6.83 -5.07 13.58
C GLY A 173 -7.75 -4.49 12.50
N LYS A 174 -7.49 -4.82 11.23
CA LYS A 174 -8.41 -4.44 10.13
C LYS A 174 -9.75 -5.16 10.26
N MET A 175 -9.76 -6.43 10.63
CA MET A 175 -10.99 -7.19 10.86
C MET A 175 -11.79 -6.63 12.04
N ALA A 176 -11.13 -6.25 13.13
CA ALA A 176 -11.77 -5.64 14.29
C ALA A 176 -12.49 -4.31 13.95
N LEU A 177 -11.98 -3.54 12.99
CA LEU A 177 -12.60 -2.30 12.52
C LEU A 177 -13.53 -2.47 11.31
N GLY A 178 -13.80 -3.70 10.89
CA GLY A 178 -14.63 -3.99 9.71
C GLY A 178 -14.01 -3.48 8.41
N LEU A 179 -12.69 -3.53 8.29
CA LEU A 179 -11.96 -3.12 7.09
C LEU A 179 -11.50 -4.34 6.28
N ARG A 180 -11.40 -4.16 4.97
CA ARG A 180 -10.87 -5.18 4.05
C ARG A 180 -10.07 -4.52 2.93
N VAL A 181 -8.98 -5.15 2.56
CA VAL A 181 -8.18 -4.88 1.37
C VAL A 181 -8.71 -5.76 0.24
N VAL A 182 -9.07 -5.12 -0.87
CA VAL A 182 -9.57 -5.80 -2.07
C VAL A 182 -8.85 -5.28 -3.30
N LYS A 183 -8.83 -6.07 -4.37
CA LYS A 183 -8.39 -5.60 -5.69
C LYS A 183 -9.41 -4.66 -6.28
N GLU A 184 -8.95 -3.62 -6.97
CA GLU A 184 -9.82 -2.67 -7.66
C GLU A 184 -10.54 -3.30 -8.86
N ALA A 185 -9.95 -4.32 -9.46
CA ALA A 185 -10.45 -4.92 -10.70
C ALA A 185 -11.70 -5.78 -10.49
N ASP A 186 -11.79 -6.52 -9.38
CA ASP A 186 -12.80 -7.57 -9.20
C ASP A 186 -13.35 -7.66 -7.75
N GLY A 187 -12.84 -6.85 -6.83
CA GLY A 187 -13.23 -6.88 -5.41
C GLY A 187 -12.75 -8.11 -4.63
N GLN A 188 -11.95 -8.97 -5.26
CA GLN A 188 -11.43 -10.18 -4.63
C GLN A 188 -10.24 -9.87 -3.72
N ASN A 189 -9.80 -10.87 -2.95
CA ASN A 189 -8.61 -10.74 -2.13
C ASN A 189 -7.36 -10.49 -3.03
N PRO A 190 -6.38 -9.71 -2.55
CA PRO A 190 -5.16 -9.39 -3.30
C PRO A 190 -4.39 -10.60 -3.82
N GLY A 191 -4.52 -11.75 -3.16
CA GLY A 191 -3.70 -12.93 -3.40
C GLY A 191 -2.28 -12.74 -2.86
N VAL A 192 -1.50 -13.82 -2.86
CA VAL A 192 -0.13 -13.82 -2.34
C VAL A 192 0.76 -12.80 -3.05
N GLY A 193 0.65 -12.70 -4.39
CA GLY A 193 1.42 -11.73 -5.18
C GLY A 193 1.05 -10.27 -4.88
N GLY A 194 -0.24 -9.95 -4.81
CA GLY A 194 -0.70 -8.60 -4.44
C GLY A 194 -0.30 -8.23 -3.01
N GLY A 195 -0.40 -9.18 -2.08
CA GLY A 195 0.12 -9.03 -0.72
C GLY A 195 1.63 -8.77 -0.69
N PHE A 196 2.41 -9.45 -1.53
CA PHE A 196 3.87 -9.33 -1.58
C PHE A 196 4.30 -7.95 -2.10
N ILE A 197 3.62 -7.42 -3.12
CA ILE A 197 3.90 -6.07 -3.64
C ILE A 197 3.65 -5.02 -2.54
N ARG A 198 2.54 -5.15 -1.81
CA ARG A 198 2.22 -4.27 -0.68
C ARG A 198 3.29 -4.34 0.42
N PHE A 199 3.87 -5.52 0.59
CA PHE A 199 4.91 -5.81 1.57
C PHE A 199 6.28 -5.23 1.17
N ILE A 200 6.74 -5.47 -0.06
CA ILE A 200 8.12 -5.17 -0.46
C ILE A 200 8.38 -3.67 -0.66
N ILE A 201 7.37 -2.89 -1.07
CA ILE A 201 7.55 -1.48 -1.39
C ILE A 201 7.99 -0.64 -0.18
N PRO A 202 7.35 -0.75 1.00
CA PRO A 202 7.88 -0.14 2.23
C PRO A 202 9.33 -0.58 2.52
N GLN A 203 9.63 -1.89 2.44
CA GLN A 203 10.95 -2.45 2.74
C GLN A 203 12.04 -1.91 1.81
N VAL A 204 11.74 -1.78 0.51
CA VAL A 204 12.65 -1.16 -0.46
C VAL A 204 12.89 0.32 -0.10
N GLY A 205 11.84 1.02 0.33
CA GLY A 205 11.96 2.38 0.83
C GLY A 205 12.82 2.51 2.10
N ALA A 206 12.95 1.45 2.89
CA ALA A 206 13.81 1.45 4.08
C ALA A 206 15.31 1.57 3.73
N PHE A 207 15.74 1.03 2.59
CA PHE A 207 17.14 1.12 2.14
C PHE A 207 17.60 2.55 1.83
N VAL A 208 16.67 3.48 1.64
CA VAL A 208 16.96 4.92 1.49
C VAL A 208 16.97 5.60 2.87
N CYS A 209 17.84 5.12 3.77
CA CYS A 209 17.98 5.62 5.15
C CYS A 209 16.64 5.74 5.93
N GLY A 210 15.68 4.84 5.66
CA GLY A 210 14.34 4.89 6.26
C GLY A 210 13.41 6.01 5.76
N LEU A 211 13.92 7.01 5.05
CA LEU A 211 13.12 8.12 4.52
C LEU A 211 12.11 7.64 3.48
N GLY A 212 12.54 6.74 2.59
CA GLY A 212 11.65 6.16 1.58
C GLY A 212 10.48 5.41 2.21
N GLN A 213 10.71 4.71 3.32
CA GLN A 213 9.64 4.00 4.04
C GLN A 213 8.61 4.97 4.64
N ILE A 214 9.05 6.07 5.24
CA ILE A 214 8.15 7.10 5.78
C ILE A 214 7.32 7.72 4.64
N LEU A 215 7.96 8.04 3.51
CA LEU A 215 7.25 8.58 2.34
C LEU A 215 6.22 7.61 1.78
N VAL A 216 6.52 6.30 1.72
CA VAL A 216 5.55 5.28 1.32
C VAL A 216 4.36 5.26 2.28
N TRP A 217 4.57 5.42 3.58
CA TRP A 217 3.48 5.46 4.56
C TRP A 217 2.66 6.76 4.54
N LEU A 218 3.28 7.87 4.17
CA LEU A 218 2.61 9.17 4.00
C LEU A 218 1.97 9.34 2.62
N SER A 219 2.35 8.53 1.64
CA SER A 219 1.83 8.60 0.26
C SER A 219 0.31 8.61 0.10
N PRO A 220 -0.51 7.97 0.96
CA PRO A 220 -1.97 8.11 0.90
C PRO A 220 -2.48 9.55 1.08
N PHE A 221 -1.74 10.42 1.79
CA PHE A 221 -2.10 11.83 1.97
C PHE A 221 -1.86 12.65 0.69
N PHE A 222 -1.03 12.15 -0.22
CA PHE A 222 -0.75 12.77 -1.52
C PHE A 222 -1.59 12.16 -2.65
N ASP A 223 -2.55 11.28 -2.31
CA ASP A 223 -3.41 10.62 -3.29
C ASP A 223 -4.66 11.46 -3.62
N ASN A 224 -4.57 12.21 -4.72
CA ASN A 224 -5.67 13.04 -5.23
C ASN A 224 -6.82 12.24 -5.87
N SER A 225 -6.71 10.90 -5.95
CA SER A 225 -7.79 10.06 -6.51
C SER A 225 -8.99 9.92 -5.56
N GLY A 226 -8.86 10.35 -4.31
CA GLY A 226 -9.85 10.18 -3.24
C GLY A 226 -9.93 8.76 -2.67
N LYS A 227 -9.14 7.81 -3.20
CA LYS A 227 -9.08 6.41 -2.72
C LYS A 227 -8.19 6.24 -1.48
N LEU A 228 -7.41 7.26 -1.13
CA LEU A 228 -6.47 7.24 -0.01
C LEU A 228 -5.50 6.06 -0.12
N GLN A 229 -4.95 5.83 -1.31
CA GLN A 229 -4.06 4.73 -1.61
C GLN A 229 -2.60 5.12 -1.42
N GLY A 230 -1.87 4.29 -0.68
CA GLY A 230 -0.41 4.40 -0.66
C GLY A 230 0.21 3.92 -1.96
N TRP A 231 1.47 4.25 -2.22
CA TRP A 231 2.21 3.73 -3.38
C TRP A 231 2.23 2.21 -3.40
N HIS A 232 2.30 1.58 -2.23
CA HIS A 232 2.21 0.14 -2.06
C HIS A 232 0.83 -0.43 -2.41
N ASP A 233 -0.25 0.29 -2.08
CA ASP A 233 -1.63 -0.07 -2.43
C ASP A 233 -1.84 0.02 -3.95
N ARG A 234 -1.38 1.12 -4.54
CA ARG A 234 -1.51 1.44 -5.96
C ARG A 234 -0.73 0.47 -6.84
N ALA A 235 0.51 0.16 -6.47
CA ALA A 235 1.32 -0.81 -7.20
C ALA A 235 0.72 -2.22 -7.18
N ALA A 236 0.02 -2.58 -6.10
CA ALA A 236 -0.68 -3.85 -6.01
C ALA A 236 -2.09 -3.83 -6.63
N GLY A 237 -2.57 -2.68 -7.13
CA GLY A 237 -3.93 -2.52 -7.67
C GLY A 237 -5.01 -2.78 -6.62
N THR A 238 -4.78 -2.33 -5.39
CA THR A 238 -5.63 -2.66 -4.23
C THR A 238 -6.13 -1.43 -3.50
N VAL A 239 -7.28 -1.54 -2.87
CA VAL A 239 -7.91 -0.48 -2.08
C VAL A 239 -8.43 -1.03 -0.76
N VAL A 240 -8.42 -0.19 0.28
CA VAL A 240 -8.98 -0.54 1.58
C VAL A 240 -10.39 0.03 1.69
N ILE A 241 -11.35 -0.87 1.88
CA ILE A 241 -12.77 -0.55 1.97
C ILE A 241 -13.31 -0.91 3.34
N LYS A 242 -14.44 -0.31 3.70
CA LYS A 242 -15.27 -0.75 4.81
C LYS A 242 -16.12 -1.93 4.34
N ARG A 243 -16.20 -2.98 5.17
CA ARG A 243 -17.13 -4.11 5.00
C ARG A 243 -18.57 -3.68 5.23
#